data_AF-A0A150RT07-F1
#
_entry.id   AF-A0A150RT07-F1
#
_cell.length_a   1.000
_cell.length_b   1.000
_cell.length_c   1.000
_cell.angle_alpha   90.00
_cell.angle_beta   90.00
_cell.angle_gamma   90.00
#
_symmetry.space_group_name_H-M   'P 1'
#
loop_
_entity.id
_entity.type
_entity.pdbx_description
1 polymer ?
#
loop_
_entity_poly.entity_id
_entity_poly.type
_entity_poly.pdbx_seq_one_letter_code
_entity_poly.pdbx_strand_id
1 'polypeptide(L)'
;MLLLGCAGAPPPPAEQPEPERQEEPAAGVEPTPEAASGAEAPEAEAAAAASASASAAPRRDDSVPDDYSLMHGDCVELGKKLTVLTRTEQVGALSAKLTPEQRGETEKKIDVVAAKLGDQYAQMCEQNVGKHVDPGSLKCAFDARTVQAFEACLNASPSPR
;
A
#
# COMPACT_ATOMS: atom_id res chain seq x y z
N MET A 1 -30.47 19.12 37.04
CA MET A 1 -31.81 18.52 36.91
C MET A 1 -32.60 19.30 35.88
N LEU A 2 -32.79 18.75 34.67
CA LEU A 2 -34.06 18.80 33.93
C LEU A 2 -33.98 17.74 32.82
N LEU A 3 -35.08 17.00 32.73
CA LEU A 3 -35.26 15.71 32.09
C LEU A 3 -35.98 15.86 30.74
N LEU A 4 -35.68 14.92 29.84
CA LEU A 4 -36.53 14.27 28.83
C LEU A 4 -37.16 15.07 27.67
N GLY A 5 -36.96 14.51 26.47
CA GLY A 5 -37.87 14.67 25.33
C GLY A 5 -37.39 13.93 24.07
N CYS A 6 -37.66 12.62 24.00
CA CYS A 6 -37.53 11.83 22.76
C CYS A 6 -38.60 12.24 21.74
N ALA A 7 -38.22 12.57 20.50
CA ALA A 7 -39.10 12.43 19.33
C ALA A 7 -38.29 12.56 18.02
N GLY A 8 -38.44 11.58 17.11
CA GLY A 8 -38.14 11.75 15.68
C GLY A 8 -37.18 10.72 15.10
N ALA A 9 -37.65 9.49 14.89
CA ALA A 9 -37.01 8.56 13.96
C ALA A 9 -37.24 9.03 12.50
N PRO A 10 -36.30 8.79 11.57
CA PRO A 10 -36.33 9.31 10.21
C PRO A 10 -37.40 8.64 9.33
N PRO A 11 -37.91 9.30 8.27
CA PRO A 11 -38.76 8.65 7.28
C PRO A 11 -37.95 7.62 6.47
N PRO A 12 -38.56 6.51 6.03
CA PRO A 12 -37.89 5.54 5.17
C PRO A 12 -37.68 6.13 3.76
N PRO A 13 -36.55 5.83 3.08
CA PRO A 13 -36.42 6.13 1.66
C PRO A 13 -37.37 5.26 0.83
N ALA A 14 -38.00 5.89 -0.16
CA ALA A 14 -38.99 5.32 -1.05
C ALA A 14 -38.45 4.12 -1.86
N GLU A 15 -39.31 3.13 -2.04
CA GLU A 15 -39.17 2.01 -2.99
C GLU A 15 -38.82 2.54 -4.39
N GLN A 16 -37.72 2.04 -4.96
CA GLN A 16 -37.48 2.08 -6.40
C GLN A 16 -37.58 0.64 -6.95
N PRO A 17 -38.25 0.43 -8.09
CA PRO A 17 -38.63 -0.90 -8.58
C PRO A 17 -37.44 -1.74 -9.08
N GLU A 18 -37.64 -3.05 -8.98
CA GLU A 18 -36.77 -4.15 -9.37
C GLU A 18 -36.27 -4.07 -10.83
N PRO A 19 -35.01 -4.43 -11.12
CA PRO A 19 -34.55 -4.61 -12.48
C PRO A 19 -35.08 -5.93 -13.07
N GLU A 20 -35.79 -5.82 -14.20
CA GLU A 20 -36.23 -6.96 -15.01
C GLU A 20 -35.05 -7.82 -15.49
N ARG A 21 -35.27 -9.11 -15.38
CA ARG A 21 -34.43 -10.23 -15.81
C ARG A 21 -34.78 -10.60 -17.25
N GLN A 22 -33.78 -10.71 -18.14
CA GLN A 22 -33.75 -11.46 -19.41
C GLN A 22 -32.38 -11.17 -20.07
N GLU A 23 -31.57 -12.07 -20.62
CA GLU A 23 -31.67 -13.50 -20.94
C GLU A 23 -30.23 -14.01 -21.21
N GLU A 24 -29.96 -15.28 -20.94
CA GLU A 24 -28.74 -16.02 -21.33
C GLU A 24 -28.78 -16.34 -22.84
N PRO A 25 -27.65 -16.63 -23.51
CA PRO A 25 -27.42 -18.05 -23.77
C PRO A 25 -25.95 -18.51 -23.69
N ALA A 26 -25.86 -19.83 -23.51
CA ALA A 26 -24.76 -20.63 -23.04
C ALA A 26 -23.73 -21.11 -24.10
N ALA A 27 -22.80 -21.92 -23.58
CA ALA A 27 -21.81 -22.80 -24.23
C ALA A 27 -20.52 -22.12 -24.69
N GLY A 28 -19.32 -22.56 -24.33
CA GLY A 28 -18.86 -23.81 -23.73
C GLY A 28 -17.42 -24.05 -24.22
N VAL A 29 -16.73 -25.00 -23.57
CA VAL A 29 -15.44 -25.61 -23.94
C VAL A 29 -14.18 -25.05 -23.24
N GLU A 30 -13.79 -25.70 -22.14
CA GLU A 30 -12.39 -25.85 -21.69
C GLU A 30 -11.59 -26.75 -22.67
N PRO A 31 -10.24 -26.78 -22.61
CA PRO A 31 -9.57 -27.73 -21.69
C PRO A 31 -8.31 -27.18 -20.98
N THR A 32 -8.26 -27.42 -19.66
CA THR A 32 -7.28 -28.14 -18.79
C THR A 32 -5.81 -28.47 -19.27
N PRO A 33 -4.90 -29.06 -18.44
CA PRO A 33 -3.64 -28.43 -17.95
C PRO A 33 -2.34 -29.24 -18.23
N GLU A 34 -1.16 -28.65 -18.00
CA GLU A 34 0.14 -29.35 -17.79
C GLU A 34 0.84 -28.67 -16.59
N ALA A 35 1.11 -29.28 -15.42
CA ALA A 35 2.02 -30.40 -15.09
C ALA A 35 3.44 -30.20 -15.66
N ALA A 36 4.58 -30.41 -15.01
CA ALA A 36 5.05 -30.65 -13.65
C ALA A 36 6.61 -30.67 -13.73
N SER A 37 7.30 -30.60 -12.59
CA SER A 37 8.72 -31.02 -12.37
C SER A 37 9.84 -30.21 -13.05
N GLY A 38 11.04 -30.03 -12.49
CA GLY A 38 11.70 -30.53 -11.26
C GLY A 38 12.76 -29.48 -10.87
N ALA A 39 13.10 -29.26 -9.60
CA ALA A 39 13.88 -30.14 -8.73
C ALA A 39 15.21 -30.57 -9.37
N GLU A 40 16.25 -29.74 -9.24
CA GLU A 40 17.66 -30.19 -9.23
C GLU A 40 18.53 -29.21 -8.43
N ALA A 41 18.83 -29.62 -7.21
CA ALA A 41 20.09 -29.45 -6.48
C ALA A 41 20.22 -30.75 -5.66
N PRO A 42 21.41 -31.20 -5.21
CA PRO A 42 22.69 -30.50 -5.15
C PRO A 42 23.88 -31.36 -5.62
N GLU A 43 25.09 -30.81 -5.73
CA GLU A 43 26.25 -31.54 -5.23
C GLU A 43 27.39 -30.60 -4.85
N ALA A 44 28.03 -30.95 -3.75
CA ALA A 44 29.00 -30.19 -3.01
C ALA A 44 30.36 -30.87 -3.11
N GLU A 45 31.43 -30.10 -3.24
CA GLU A 45 32.78 -30.47 -2.78
C GLU A 45 33.51 -29.15 -2.46
N ALA A 46 33.73 -28.84 -1.18
CA ALA A 46 34.78 -29.34 -0.30
C ALA A 46 35.99 -28.40 -0.27
N ALA A 47 36.02 -27.63 0.82
CA ALA A 47 37.18 -27.23 1.63
C ALA A 47 38.51 -26.85 0.94
N ALA A 48 38.96 -25.61 1.18
CA ALA A 48 40.28 -25.36 1.75
C ALA A 48 40.35 -23.95 2.35
N ALA A 49 40.80 -23.89 3.60
CA ALA A 49 41.06 -22.68 4.36
C ALA A 49 42.25 -21.89 3.80
N ALA A 50 42.14 -20.55 3.76
CA ALA A 50 43.30 -19.66 3.88
C ALA A 50 42.86 -18.25 4.31
N SER A 51 43.15 -17.95 5.57
CA SER A 51 43.68 -16.69 6.11
C SER A 51 43.32 -15.35 5.46
N ALA A 52 42.67 -14.52 6.28
CA ALA A 52 43.03 -13.14 6.57
C ALA A 52 43.41 -12.24 5.37
N SER A 53 42.42 -11.50 4.89
CA SER A 53 42.50 -10.04 4.96
C SER A 53 41.09 -9.49 4.92
N ALA A 54 40.60 -9.01 6.06
CA ALA A 54 39.43 -8.16 6.10
C ALA A 54 39.81 -6.85 5.41
N SER A 55 39.75 -6.84 4.07
CA SER A 55 39.57 -5.62 3.31
C SER A 55 38.22 -5.09 3.78
N ALA A 56 38.26 -4.22 4.78
CA ALA A 56 37.14 -3.37 5.12
C ALA A 56 36.75 -2.68 3.82
N ALA A 57 35.64 -3.13 3.22
CA ALA A 57 34.97 -2.37 2.19
C ALA A 57 34.85 -0.94 2.72
N PRO A 58 35.14 0.09 1.90
CA PRO A 58 34.98 1.46 2.34
C PRO A 58 33.61 1.57 2.97
N ARG A 59 33.57 1.86 4.28
CA ARG A 59 32.34 2.16 4.99
C ARG A 59 31.69 3.24 4.13
N ARG A 60 30.57 2.89 3.49
CA ARG A 60 29.76 3.88 2.79
C ARG A 60 29.48 4.92 3.86
N ASP A 61 29.96 6.12 3.62
CA ASP A 61 29.65 7.27 4.46
C ASP A 61 28.13 7.43 4.34
N ASP A 62 27.40 6.91 5.34
CA ASP A 62 25.93 7.00 5.47
C ASP A 62 25.49 8.42 5.84
N SER A 63 26.36 9.42 5.64
CA SER A 63 26.03 10.82 5.72
C SER A 63 25.15 11.17 4.52
N VAL A 64 23.85 10.88 4.64
CA VAL A 64 22.87 11.58 3.82
C VAL A 64 23.06 13.07 4.13
N PRO A 65 23.31 13.92 3.11
CA PRO A 65 23.45 15.34 3.35
C PRO A 65 22.24 15.86 4.12
N ASP A 66 22.49 16.59 5.20
CA ASP A 66 21.45 17.30 5.96
C ASP A 66 20.58 18.20 5.06
N ASP A 67 21.14 18.59 3.92
CA ASP A 67 20.54 19.47 2.92
C ASP A 67 19.78 18.71 1.82
N TYR A 68 19.18 17.56 2.11
CA TYR A 68 18.32 16.90 1.13
C TYR A 68 17.07 17.76 0.86
N SER A 69 16.75 17.94 -0.41
CA SER A 69 15.56 18.66 -0.87
C SER A 69 14.62 17.69 -1.57
N LEU A 70 13.34 17.78 -1.23
CA LEU A 70 12.29 16.95 -1.82
C LEU A 70 12.23 17.15 -3.35
N MET A 71 12.26 16.07 -4.12
CA MET A 71 12.15 16.10 -5.58
C MET A 71 10.77 15.61 -6.03
N HIS A 72 10.42 15.94 -7.28
CA HIS A 72 9.22 15.44 -7.94
C HIS A 72 9.10 13.90 -7.86
N GLY A 73 10.22 13.21 -8.09
CA GLY A 73 10.29 11.75 -8.02
C GLY A 73 9.89 11.20 -6.65
N ASP A 74 10.27 11.88 -5.57
CA ASP A 74 9.95 11.43 -4.21
C ASP A 74 8.46 11.58 -3.92
N CYS A 75 7.83 12.66 -4.38
CA CYS A 75 6.39 12.84 -4.26
C CYS A 75 5.60 11.75 -4.98
N VAL A 76 6.03 11.35 -6.16
CA VAL A 76 5.44 10.24 -6.91
C VAL A 76 5.61 8.91 -6.16
N GLU A 77 6.81 8.62 -5.66
CA GLU A 77 7.08 7.37 -4.93
C GLU A 77 6.35 7.32 -3.58
N LEU A 78 6.27 8.43 -2.85
CA LEU A 78 5.48 8.55 -1.62
C LEU A 78 3.98 8.33 -1.89
N GLY A 79 3.46 8.90 -2.99
CA GLY A 79 2.08 8.65 -3.43
C GLY A 79 1.82 7.18 -3.71
N LYS A 80 2.71 6.51 -4.45
CA LYS A 80 2.62 5.05 -4.72
C LYS A 80 2.68 4.24 -3.42
N LYS A 81 3.57 4.60 -2.50
CA LYS A 81 3.68 3.94 -1.19
C LYS A 81 2.36 4.03 -0.44
N LEU A 82 1.74 5.21 -0.41
CA LEU A 82 0.44 5.42 0.22
C LEU A 82 -0.65 4.56 -0.45
N THR A 83 -0.72 4.52 -1.78
CA THR A 83 -1.65 3.64 -2.52
C THR A 83 -1.52 2.17 -2.08
N VAL A 84 -0.30 1.66 -2.02
CA VAL A 84 -0.05 0.26 -1.62
C VAL A 84 -0.49 0.00 -0.18
N LEU A 85 -0.15 0.90 0.74
CA LEU A 85 -0.53 0.78 2.16
C LEU A 85 -2.06 0.80 2.33
N THR A 86 -2.73 1.79 1.73
CA THR A 86 -4.19 1.93 1.79
C THR A 86 -4.89 0.70 1.21
N ARG A 87 -4.43 0.20 0.05
CA ARG A 87 -4.95 -1.03 -0.54
C ARG A 87 -4.82 -2.20 0.43
N THR A 88 -3.61 -2.41 0.96
CA THR A 88 -3.32 -3.54 1.85
C THR A 88 -4.21 -3.53 3.09
N GLU A 89 -4.38 -2.37 3.71
CA GLU A 89 -5.24 -2.22 4.90
C GLU A 89 -6.71 -2.44 4.57
N GLN A 90 -7.24 -1.83 3.50
CA GLN A 90 -8.65 -1.96 3.15
C GLN A 90 -9.01 -3.37 2.68
N VAL A 91 -8.13 -4.03 1.92
CA VAL A 91 -8.32 -5.44 1.52
C VAL A 91 -8.25 -6.36 2.74
N GLY A 92 -7.31 -6.10 3.66
CA GLY A 92 -7.19 -6.84 4.93
C GLY A 92 -8.40 -6.66 5.85
N ALA A 93 -9.10 -5.54 5.74
CA ALA A 93 -10.32 -5.24 6.49
C ALA A 93 -11.60 -5.83 5.87
N LEU A 94 -11.53 -6.47 4.68
CA LEU A 94 -12.69 -7.07 4.05
C LEU A 94 -13.24 -8.23 4.87
N SER A 95 -14.57 -8.26 5.01
CA SER A 95 -15.27 -9.32 5.73
C SER A 95 -15.02 -10.69 5.11
N ALA A 96 -14.81 -11.70 5.97
CA ALA A 96 -14.73 -13.10 5.56
C ALA A 96 -16.08 -13.66 5.06
N LYS A 97 -17.18 -12.92 5.22
CA LYS A 97 -18.53 -13.33 4.76
C LYS A 97 -18.84 -12.97 3.31
N LEU A 98 -17.97 -12.20 2.64
CA LEU A 98 -18.15 -11.85 1.23
C LEU A 98 -17.96 -13.08 0.35
N THR A 99 -18.78 -13.22 -0.70
CA THR A 99 -18.51 -14.21 -1.75
C THR A 99 -17.25 -13.81 -2.53
N PRO A 100 -16.62 -14.74 -3.27
CA PRO A 100 -15.48 -14.42 -4.12
C PRO A 100 -15.75 -13.29 -5.12
N GLU A 101 -16.94 -13.27 -5.73
CA GLU A 101 -17.34 -12.22 -6.68
C GLU A 101 -17.44 -10.85 -5.99
N GLN A 102 -18.12 -10.79 -4.85
CA GLN A 102 -18.27 -9.55 -4.08
C GLN A 102 -16.93 -9.03 -3.56
N ARG A 103 -16.05 -9.94 -3.13
CA ARG A 103 -14.69 -9.61 -2.72
C ARG A 103 -13.93 -9.01 -3.91
N GLY A 104 -13.92 -9.65 -5.07
CA GLY A 104 -13.23 -9.15 -6.26
C GLY A 104 -13.76 -7.79 -6.74
N GLU A 105 -15.08 -7.56 -6.72
CA GLU A 105 -15.65 -6.25 -7.03
C GLU A 105 -15.26 -5.16 -6.01
N THR A 106 -15.22 -5.53 -4.73
CA THR A 106 -14.83 -4.59 -3.66
C THR A 106 -13.35 -4.26 -3.74
N GLU A 107 -12.49 -5.24 -4.01
CA GLU A 107 -11.05 -5.05 -4.22
C GLU A 107 -10.78 -4.08 -5.40
N LYS A 108 -11.50 -4.23 -6.52
CA LYS A 108 -11.41 -3.26 -7.64
C LYS A 108 -11.78 -1.84 -7.22
N LYS A 109 -12.82 -1.67 -6.39
CA LYS A 109 -13.23 -0.35 -5.88
C LYS A 109 -12.16 0.22 -4.94
N ILE A 110 -11.57 -0.62 -4.09
CA ILE A 110 -10.44 -0.25 -3.22
C ILE A 110 -9.26 0.21 -4.07
N ASP A 111 -8.92 -0.51 -5.13
CA ASP A 111 -7.81 -0.16 -6.02
C ASP A 111 -7.97 1.24 -6.61
N VAL A 112 -9.17 1.58 -7.09
CA VAL A 112 -9.48 2.91 -7.62
C VAL A 112 -9.35 4.01 -6.55
N VAL A 113 -9.89 3.76 -5.35
CA VAL A 113 -9.83 4.74 -4.25
C VAL A 113 -8.39 4.92 -3.77
N ALA A 114 -7.63 3.84 -3.62
CA ALA A 114 -6.24 3.88 -3.19
C ALA A 114 -5.33 4.57 -4.22
N ALA A 115 -5.55 4.33 -5.51
CA ALA A 115 -4.84 5.03 -6.57
C ALA A 115 -5.12 6.54 -6.52
N LYS A 116 -6.40 6.92 -6.44
CA LYS A 116 -6.80 8.33 -6.34
C LYS A 116 -6.20 9.04 -5.12
N LEU A 117 -6.12 8.33 -3.98
CA LEU A 117 -5.53 8.88 -2.76
C LEU A 117 -4.02 9.12 -2.94
N GLY A 118 -3.30 8.16 -3.52
CA GLY A 118 -1.87 8.31 -3.82
C GLY A 118 -1.59 9.42 -4.82
N ASP A 119 -2.40 9.54 -5.88
CA ASP A 119 -2.29 10.61 -6.87
C ASP A 119 -2.54 11.99 -6.24
N GLN A 120 -3.58 12.11 -5.41
CA GLN A 120 -3.88 13.34 -4.69
C GLN A 120 -2.73 13.71 -3.73
N TYR A 121 -2.18 12.72 -3.03
CA TYR A 121 -1.02 12.94 -2.16
C TYR A 121 0.18 13.45 -2.96
N ALA A 122 0.52 12.80 -4.07
CA ALA A 122 1.64 13.21 -4.92
C ALA A 122 1.45 14.66 -5.41
N GLN A 123 0.26 15.02 -5.89
CA GLN A 123 -0.07 16.38 -6.34
C GLN A 123 0.08 17.43 -5.23
N MET A 124 -0.33 17.11 -3.99
CA MET A 124 -0.15 18.01 -2.86
C MET A 124 1.32 18.11 -2.43
N CYS A 125 2.04 17.00 -2.50
CA CYS A 125 3.46 16.92 -2.22
C CYS A 125 4.29 17.80 -3.16
N GLU A 126 3.90 17.94 -4.44
CA GLU A 126 4.57 18.81 -5.42
C GLU A 126 4.75 20.26 -4.94
N GLN A 127 3.83 20.76 -4.10
CA GLN A 127 3.92 22.12 -3.53
C GLN A 127 5.10 22.29 -2.56
N ASN A 128 5.75 21.19 -2.19
CA ASN A 128 6.89 21.15 -1.29
C ASN A 128 8.19 20.74 -2.00
N VAL A 129 8.16 20.52 -3.31
CA VAL A 129 9.38 20.24 -4.09
C VAL A 129 10.38 21.39 -3.95
N GLY A 130 11.64 21.05 -3.74
CA GLY A 130 12.73 21.99 -3.46
C GLY A 130 12.82 22.41 -1.98
N LYS A 131 11.85 22.07 -1.13
CA LYS A 131 11.96 22.30 0.31
C LYS A 131 12.84 21.23 0.96
N HIS A 132 13.58 21.63 1.99
CA HIS A 132 14.32 20.69 2.81
C HIS A 132 13.37 19.80 3.61
N VAL A 133 13.67 18.51 3.59
CA VAL A 133 12.96 17.48 4.34
C VAL A 133 13.99 16.58 5.01
N ASP A 134 13.66 16.10 6.21
CA ASP A 134 14.55 15.18 6.92
C ASP A 134 14.63 13.84 6.16
N PRO A 135 15.84 13.38 5.79
CA PRO A 135 15.99 12.09 5.10
C PRO A 135 15.53 10.90 5.96
N GLY A 136 15.65 11.00 7.29
CA GLY A 136 15.18 10.00 8.23
C GLY A 136 13.66 9.85 8.19
N SER A 137 12.93 10.96 8.14
CA SER A 137 11.46 10.97 7.96
C SER A 137 11.03 10.32 6.64
N LEU A 138 11.73 10.61 5.54
CA LEU A 138 11.43 9.96 4.25
C LEU A 138 11.68 8.46 4.29
N LYS A 139 12.83 8.05 4.82
CA LYS A 139 13.16 6.62 4.98
C LYS A 139 12.12 5.92 5.86
N CYS A 140 11.75 6.52 6.98
CA CYS A 140 10.70 6.03 7.87
C CYS A 140 9.39 5.81 7.11
N ALA A 141 8.97 6.78 6.29
CA ALA A 141 7.74 6.70 5.51
C ALA A 141 7.79 5.55 4.49
N PHE A 142 8.90 5.37 3.78
CA PHE A 142 9.06 4.24 2.84
C PHE A 142 9.09 2.88 3.53
N ASP A 143 9.66 2.80 4.75
CA ASP A 143 9.71 1.57 5.54
C ASP A 143 8.39 1.28 6.29
N ALA A 144 7.46 2.24 6.34
CA ALA A 144 6.18 2.10 7.03
C ALA A 144 5.35 0.92 6.49
N ARG A 145 4.61 0.30 7.41
CA ARG A 145 3.74 -0.87 7.14
C ARG A 145 2.25 -0.56 7.26
N THR A 146 1.91 0.60 7.80
CA THR A 146 0.55 1.09 7.94
C THR A 146 0.46 2.53 7.45
N VAL A 147 -0.72 2.96 7.02
CA VAL A 147 -0.99 4.34 6.63
C VAL A 147 -0.68 5.29 7.79
N GLN A 148 -1.07 4.90 9.01
CA GLN A 148 -0.79 5.69 10.22
C GLN A 148 0.71 5.87 10.46
N ALA A 149 1.52 4.83 10.32
CA ALA A 149 2.96 4.93 10.50
C ALA A 149 3.60 5.80 9.40
N PHE A 150 3.13 5.66 8.16
CA PHE A 150 3.56 6.50 7.04
C PHE A 150 3.32 7.98 7.33
N GLU A 151 2.11 8.34 7.78
CA GLU A 151 1.77 9.72 8.13
C GLU A 151 2.56 10.22 9.34
N ALA A 152 2.77 9.37 10.35
CA ALA A 152 3.55 9.73 11.53
C ALA A 152 5.01 10.07 11.17
N CYS A 153 5.63 9.32 10.25
CA CYS A 153 6.99 9.59 9.78
C CYS A 153 7.13 10.97 9.11
N LEU A 154 6.14 11.33 8.28
CA LEU A 154 6.16 12.57 7.48
C LEU A 154 5.79 13.82 8.30
N ASN A 155 5.03 13.63 9.39
CA ASN A 155 4.62 14.71 10.29
C ASN A 155 5.47 14.78 11.56
N ALA A 156 6.49 13.93 11.69
CA ALA A 156 7.41 13.98 12.82
C ALA A 156 8.18 15.30 12.78
N SER A 157 8.23 15.99 13.91
CA SER A 157 9.15 17.11 14.07
C SER A 157 10.58 16.62 13.80
N PRO A 158 11.39 17.38 13.04
CA PRO A 158 12.78 17.00 12.81
C PRO A 158 13.45 16.79 14.16
N SER A 159 14.04 15.60 14.37
CA SER A 159 14.75 15.31 15.62
C SER A 159 15.91 16.29 15.73
N PRO A 160 16.10 16.97 16.88
CA PRO A 160 17.30 17.75 17.09
C PRO A 160 18.49 16.79 17.05
N ARG A 161 19.40 17.00 16.09
CA ARG A 161 20.68 16.30 16.01
C ARG A 161 21.60 16.77 17.13
#